data_AF-U4KLL6-F1
#
_entry.id   AF-U4KLL6-F1
#
_cell.length_a   1.000
_cell.length_b   1.000
_cell.length_c   1.000
_cell.angle_alpha   90.00
_cell.angle_beta   90.00
_cell.angle_gamma   90.00
#
_symmetry.space_group_name_H-M   'P 1'
#
loop_
_entity.id
_entity.type
_entity.pdbx_description
1 polymer ?
#
loop_
_entity_poly.entity_id
_entity_poly.type
_entity_poly.pdbx_seq_one_letter_code
_entity_poly.pdbx_strand_id
1 'polypeptide(L)'
;MAIKKKEQETKSKLLEVLKTEYRWESLVLALLAILTMGLAVLLINGTLQITGFPIIGESPNDKIFAWSVLVVALLGLALVIYPFFLPAIPELKKISWPTVKKMAGYTFRVVLFTGILTFIIVAFDIIIVNVIRILA
;
A
#
# COMPACT_ATOMS: atom_id res chain seq x y z
N MET A 1 33.61 25.78 35.54
CA MET A 1 33.76 25.17 34.20
C MET A 1 32.48 25.42 33.42
N ALA A 2 32.58 26.09 32.27
CA ALA A 2 31.43 26.33 31.41
C ALA A 2 30.97 25.02 30.77
N ILE A 3 29.74 24.60 31.08
CA ILE A 3 29.10 23.45 30.44
C ILE A 3 28.78 23.89 29.01
N LYS A 4 29.59 23.47 28.04
CA LYS A 4 29.27 23.62 26.61
C LYS A 4 28.00 22.82 26.33
N LYS A 5 26.89 23.54 26.17
CA LYS A 5 25.61 23.02 25.67
C LYS A 5 25.87 22.53 24.24
N LYS A 6 25.98 21.22 24.06
CA LYS A 6 26.09 20.60 22.74
C LYS A 6 24.74 20.82 22.05
N GLU A 7 24.68 21.72 21.08
CA GLU A 7 23.53 21.84 20.19
C GLU A 7 23.33 20.49 19.51
N GLN A 8 22.35 19.75 20.00
CA GLN A 8 21.81 18.58 19.33
C GLN A 8 21.06 19.12 18.12
N GLU A 9 21.74 19.17 16.98
CA GLU A 9 21.08 19.43 15.70
C GLU A 9 19.93 18.43 15.56
N THR A 10 18.71 18.95 15.54
CA THR A 10 17.45 18.27 15.25
C THR A 10 17.38 17.91 13.77
N LYS A 11 18.42 17.28 13.21
CA LYS A 11 18.33 16.70 11.87
C LYS A 11 17.40 15.50 11.98
N SER A 12 16.29 15.58 11.24
CA SER A 12 15.29 14.52 11.18
C SER A 12 15.99 13.23 10.77
N LYS A 13 16.09 12.25 11.68
CA LYS A 13 16.68 10.93 11.41
C LYS A 13 16.06 10.27 10.18
N LEU A 14 14.81 10.63 9.84
CA LEU A 14 14.15 10.20 8.61
C LEU A 14 14.86 10.74 7.37
N LEU A 15 15.19 12.04 7.33
CA LEU A 15 15.91 12.65 6.20
C LEU A 15 17.33 12.10 6.06
N GLU A 16 17.98 11.78 7.17
CA GLU A 16 19.30 11.16 7.18
C GLU A 16 19.25 9.72 6.66
N VAL A 17 18.27 8.91 7.08
CA VAL A 17 18.05 7.55 6.57
C VAL A 17 17.61 7.56 5.09
N LEU A 18 16.73 8.47 4.68
CA LEU A 18 16.31 8.63 3.28
C LEU A 18 17.46 9.03 2.34
N LYS A 19 18.47 9.77 2.83
CA LYS A 19 19.65 10.16 2.04
C LYS A 19 20.81 9.17 2.09
N THR A 20 20.99 8.48 3.22
CA THR A 20 22.17 7.65 3.48
C THR A 20 21.92 6.19 3.11
N GLU A 21 20.71 5.70 3.34
CA GLU A 21 20.32 4.31 3.09
C GLU A 21 19.66 4.14 1.70
N TYR A 22 18.98 5.19 1.23
CA TYR A 22 18.17 5.13 0.02
C TYR A 22 18.83 5.89 -1.13
N ARG A 23 19.14 5.16 -2.21
CA ARG A 23 19.59 5.78 -3.47
C ARG A 23 18.44 6.63 -4.01
N TRP A 24 18.55 7.96 -3.95
CA TRP A 24 17.56 8.89 -4.51
C TRP A 24 17.15 8.54 -5.95
N GLU A 25 18.10 8.03 -6.73
CA GLU A 25 17.92 7.49 -8.08
C GLU A 25 16.82 6.42 -8.14
N SER A 26 16.81 5.51 -7.16
CA SER A 26 15.81 4.44 -7.07
C SER A 26 14.41 4.99 -6.78
N LEU A 27 14.29 6.02 -5.93
CA LEU A 27 13.00 6.65 -5.63
C LEU A 27 12.43 7.37 -6.85
N VAL A 28 13.28 8.08 -7.60
CA VAL A 28 12.87 8.73 -8.85
C VAL A 28 12.46 7.70 -9.90
N LEU A 29 13.21 6.60 -10.02
CA LEU A 29 12.88 5.50 -10.93
C LEU A 29 11.57 4.79 -10.55
N ALA A 30 11.30 4.58 -9.26
CA ALA A 30 10.02 4.05 -8.79
C ALA A 30 8.86 4.96 -9.19
N LEU A 31 9.00 6.27 -8.96
CA LEU A 31 7.97 7.24 -9.30
C LEU A 31 7.71 7.25 -10.82
N LEU A 32 8.77 7.27 -11.63
CA LEU A 32 8.66 7.18 -13.09
C LEU A 32 7.98 5.88 -13.53
N ALA A 33 8.32 4.74 -12.91
CA ALA A 33 7.71 3.46 -13.23
C ALA A 33 6.21 3.44 -12.89
N ILE A 34 5.80 4.03 -11.76
CA ILE A 34 4.39 4.16 -11.37
C ILE A 34 3.62 5.03 -12.36
N LEU A 35 4.17 6.20 -12.73
CA LEU A 35 3.53 7.08 -13.72
C LEU A 35 3.41 6.39 -15.08
N THR A 36 4.48 5.73 -15.54
CA THR A 36 4.51 5.00 -16.81
C THR A 36 3.52 3.84 -16.82
N MET A 37 3.40 3.12 -15.70
CA MET A 37 2.43 2.06 -15.53
C MET A 37 0.99 2.59 -15.57
N GLY A 38 0.73 3.73 -14.92
CA GLY A 38 -0.57 4.42 -14.98
C GLY A 38 -0.95 4.79 -16.41
N LEU A 39 -0.02 5.37 -17.18
CA LEU A 39 -0.23 5.69 -18.59
C LEU A 39 -0.49 4.43 -19.43
N ALA A 40 0.26 3.35 -19.19
CA ALA A 40 0.07 2.10 -19.90
C ALA A 40 -1.33 1.49 -19.65
N VAL A 41 -1.83 1.53 -18.42
CA VAL A 41 -3.19 1.06 -18.09
C VAL A 41 -4.26 1.93 -18.76
N LEU A 42 -4.07 3.25 -18.80
CA LEU A 42 -5.01 4.16 -19.49
C LEU A 42 -5.05 3.92 -21.00
N LEU A 43 -3.92 3.55 -21.61
CA LEU A 43 -3.85 3.12 -23.01
C LEU A 43 -4.57 1.78 -23.22
N ILE A 44 -4.35 0.79 -22.35
CA ILE A 44 -5.00 -0.53 -22.44
C ILE A 44 -6.53 -0.41 -22.33
N ASN A 45 -7.03 0.45 -21.44
CA ASN A 45 -8.46 0.68 -21.24
C ASN A 45 -9.10 1.54 -22.35
N GLY A 46 -8.31 2.10 -23.27
CA GLY A 46 -8.79 2.96 -24.35
C GLY A 46 -9.21 4.37 -23.91
N THR A 47 -8.94 4.76 -22.66
CA THR A 47 -9.16 6.13 -22.16
C THR A 47 -8.19 7.13 -22.80
N LEU A 48 -6.96 6.68 -23.06
CA LEU A 48 -5.99 7.40 -23.88
C LEU A 48 -5.81 6.65 -25.20
N GLN A 49 -5.86 7.35 -26.32
CA GLN A 49 -5.64 6.80 -27.65
C GLN A 49 -4.45 7.48 -28.30
N ILE A 50 -3.56 6.68 -28.90
CA ILE A 50 -2.43 7.19 -29.65
C ILE A 50 -2.93 7.42 -31.08
N THR A 51 -3.09 8.69 -31.49
CA THR A 51 -3.52 9.04 -32.85
C THR A 51 -2.37 9.71 -33.61
N GLY A 52 -2.26 9.43 -34.91
CA GLY A 52 -1.26 10.07 -35.78
C GLY A 52 0.17 9.51 -35.70
N PHE A 53 0.40 8.38 -35.03
CA PHE A 53 1.69 7.70 -35.01
C PHE A 53 1.75 6.55 -36.03
N PRO A 54 2.68 6.56 -37.01
CA PRO A 54 2.68 5.62 -38.15
C PRO A 54 2.77 4.12 -37.83
N ILE A 55 3.21 3.75 -36.62
CA ILE A 55 3.46 2.35 -36.24
C ILE A 55 2.68 1.95 -34.98
N ILE A 56 2.45 2.91 -34.07
CA ILE A 56 1.90 2.68 -32.73
C ILE A 56 0.44 3.17 -32.63
N GLY A 57 -0.01 4.03 -33.55
CA GLY A 57 -1.33 4.66 -33.49
C GLY A 57 -2.47 3.88 -34.13
N GLU A 58 -2.19 2.73 -34.75
CA GLU A 58 -3.21 1.87 -35.35
C GLU A 58 -3.48 0.67 -34.44
N SER A 59 -4.76 0.34 -34.26
CA SER A 59 -5.14 -0.88 -33.54
C SER A 59 -4.91 -2.10 -34.44
N PRO A 60 -4.25 -3.17 -33.96
CA PRO A 60 -4.00 -3.54 -32.55
C PRO A 60 -2.61 -3.18 -31.99
N ASN A 61 -1.76 -2.50 -32.76
CA ASN A 61 -0.37 -2.23 -32.39
C ASN A 61 -0.26 -1.30 -31.17
N ASP A 62 -1.23 -0.40 -31.01
CA ASP A 62 -1.43 0.45 -29.84
C ASP A 62 -1.49 -0.34 -28.53
N LYS A 63 -2.27 -1.42 -28.51
CA LYS A 63 -2.45 -2.28 -27.33
C LYS A 63 -1.21 -3.12 -27.05
N ILE A 64 -0.53 -3.60 -28.08
CA ILE A 64 0.71 -4.37 -27.94
C ILE A 64 1.81 -3.50 -27.33
N PHE A 65 1.91 -2.25 -27.77
CA PHE A 65 2.82 -1.26 -27.20
C PHE A 65 2.48 -0.96 -25.72
N ALA A 66 1.21 -0.73 -25.41
CA ALA A 66 0.80 -0.45 -24.03
C ALA A 66 1.13 -1.62 -23.08
N TRP A 67 0.92 -2.87 -23.53
CA TRP A 67 1.30 -4.05 -22.76
C TRP A 67 2.81 -4.20 -22.57
N SER A 68 3.62 -3.92 -23.59
CA SER A 68 5.08 -4.02 -23.46
C SER A 68 5.62 -2.95 -22.49
N VAL A 69 5.11 -1.72 -22.57
CA VAL A 69 5.43 -0.63 -21.62
C VAL A 69 5.02 -1.01 -20.20
N LEU A 70 3.83 -1.62 -20.02
CA LEU A 70 3.36 -2.08 -18.71
C LEU A 70 4.30 -3.15 -18.12
N VAL A 71 4.72 -4.13 -18.91
CA VAL A 71 5.64 -5.19 -18.46
C VAL A 71 6.99 -4.59 -18.07
N VAL A 72 7.55 -3.69 -18.88
CA VAL A 72 8.83 -3.03 -18.57
C VAL A 72 8.70 -2.18 -17.29
N ALA A 73 7.60 -1.46 -17.12
CA ALA A 73 7.36 -0.66 -15.91
C ALA A 73 7.23 -1.54 -14.66
N LEU A 74 6.54 -2.69 -14.75
CA LEU A 74 6.46 -3.67 -13.65
C LEU A 74 7.85 -4.23 -13.29
N LEU A 75 8.64 -4.61 -14.29
CA LEU A 75 9.99 -5.13 -14.06
C LEU A 75 10.89 -4.06 -13.44
N GLY A 76 10.84 -2.82 -13.94
CA GLY A 76 11.60 -1.70 -13.37
C GLY A 76 11.21 -1.41 -11.92
N LEU A 77 9.90 -1.39 -11.63
CA LEU A 77 9.39 -1.21 -10.27
C LEU A 77 9.82 -2.35 -9.35
N ALA A 78 9.74 -3.60 -9.81
CA ALA A 78 10.21 -4.76 -9.05
C ALA A 78 11.71 -4.67 -8.72
N LEU A 79 12.56 -4.29 -9.69
CA LEU A 79 14.00 -4.14 -9.48
C LEU A 79 14.34 -3.04 -8.48
N VAL A 80 13.59 -1.94 -8.49
CA VAL A 80 13.77 -0.81 -7.57
C VAL A 80 13.32 -1.16 -6.16
N ILE A 81 12.21 -1.89 -6.02
CA ILE A 81 11.63 -2.24 -4.73
C ILE A 81 12.32 -3.46 -4.09
N TYR A 82 12.85 -4.39 -4.88
CA TYR A 82 13.54 -5.58 -4.39
C TYR A 82 14.61 -5.33 -3.31
N PRO A 83 15.57 -4.39 -3.48
CA PRO A 83 16.58 -4.11 -2.45
C PRO A 83 16.00 -3.56 -1.14
N PHE A 84 14.78 -3.01 -1.15
CA PHE A 84 14.12 -2.55 0.07
C PHE A 84 13.61 -3.69 0.94
N PHE A 85 13.08 -4.75 0.31
CA PHE A 85 12.54 -5.90 1.06
C PHE A 85 13.62 -6.88 1.50
N LEU A 86 14.74 -6.96 0.79
CA LEU A 86 15.90 -7.80 1.15
C LEU A 86 16.33 -7.68 2.63
N PRO A 87 16.57 -6.48 3.19
CA PRO A 87 16.92 -6.32 4.60
C PRO A 87 15.73 -6.55 5.56
N ALA A 88 14.48 -6.37 5.09
CA ALA A 88 13.30 -6.61 5.91
C ALA A 88 13.02 -8.11 6.13
N ILE A 89 13.34 -8.98 5.17
CA ILE A 89 13.13 -10.44 5.28
C ILE A 89 13.77 -11.06 6.55
N PRO A 90 15.06 -10.83 6.87
CA PRO A 90 15.64 -11.37 8.09
C PRO A 90 15.04 -10.77 9.36
N GLU A 91 14.52 -9.53 9.32
CA GLU A 91 13.79 -8.95 10.45
C GLU A 91 12.43 -9.61 10.66
N LEU A 92 11.69 -9.89 9.59
CA LEU A 92 10.42 -10.64 9.65
C LEU A 92 10.61 -12.04 10.23
N LYS A 93 11.77 -12.67 10.01
CA LYS A 93 12.10 -13.97 10.62
C LYS A 93 12.38 -13.88 12.12
N LYS A 94 12.74 -12.71 12.65
CA LYS A 94 12.92 -12.49 14.09
C LYS A 94 11.61 -12.31 14.84
N ILE A 95 10.50 -12.10 14.13
CA ILE A 95 9.18 -11.94 14.73
C ILE A 95 8.77 -13.26 15.38
N SER A 96 8.45 -13.21 16.67
CA SER A 96 7.91 -14.34 17.43
C SER A 96 6.43 -14.51 17.12
N TRP A 97 6.13 -15.18 16.01
CA TRP A 97 4.76 -15.45 15.58
C TRP A 97 3.99 -16.26 16.63
N PRO A 98 2.73 -15.89 16.93
CA PRO A 98 1.90 -16.66 17.85
C PRO A 98 1.64 -18.05 17.27
N THR A 99 1.69 -19.06 18.13
CA THR A 99 1.28 -20.43 17.76
C THR A 99 -0.18 -20.43 17.29
N VAL A 100 -0.53 -21.34 16.36
CA VAL A 100 -1.91 -21.50 15.84
C VAL A 100 -2.94 -21.57 16.97
N LYS A 101 -2.65 -22.26 18.08
CA LYS A 101 -3.52 -22.31 19.27
C LYS A 101 -3.78 -20.94 19.90
N LYS A 102 -2.72 -20.12 20.07
CA LYS A 102 -2.84 -18.75 20.60
C LYS A 102 -3.61 -17.86 19.63
N MET A 103 -3.32 -17.96 18.33
CA MET A 103 -4.02 -17.22 17.29
C MET A 103 -5.52 -17.54 17.26
N ALA A 104 -5.90 -18.82 17.33
CA ALA A 104 -7.29 -19.24 17.42
C ALA A 104 -7.97 -18.69 18.69
N GLY A 105 -7.27 -18.73 19.83
CA GLY A 105 -7.76 -18.15 21.09
C GLY A 105 -8.04 -16.65 21.00
N TYR A 106 -7.14 -15.87 20.38
CA TYR A 106 -7.36 -14.44 20.16
C TYR A 106 -8.49 -14.17 19.16
N THR A 107 -8.52 -14.91 18.06
CA THR A 107 -9.58 -14.80 17.05
C THR A 107 -10.94 -15.04 17.66
N PHE A 108 -11.09 -16.12 18.44
CA PHE A 108 -12.34 -16.45 19.12
C PHE A 108 -12.77 -15.34 20.09
N ARG A 109 -11.84 -14.78 20.88
CA ARG A 109 -12.16 -13.67 21.81
C ARG A 109 -12.67 -12.43 21.07
N VAL A 110 -12.03 -12.06 19.96
CA VAL A 110 -12.45 -10.90 19.15
C VAL A 110 -13.81 -11.15 18.51
N VAL A 111 -14.03 -12.32 17.93
CA VAL A 111 -15.32 -12.69 17.32
C VAL A 111 -16.42 -12.73 18.38
N LEU A 112 -16.17 -13.31 19.55
CA LEU A 112 -17.13 -13.37 20.65
C LEU A 112 -17.48 -11.96 21.15
N PHE A 113 -16.48 -11.12 21.39
CA PHE A 113 -16.69 -9.74 21.83
C PHE A 113 -17.50 -8.93 20.81
N THR A 114 -17.12 -9.04 19.52
CA THR A 114 -17.83 -8.37 18.43
C THR A 114 -19.27 -8.89 18.33
N GLY A 115 -19.49 -10.20 18.45
CA GLY A 115 -20.81 -10.82 18.45
C GLY A 115 -21.70 -10.33 19.59
N ILE A 116 -21.16 -10.19 20.80
CA ILE A 116 -21.88 -9.63 21.95
C ILE A 116 -22.27 -8.17 21.69
N LEU A 117 -21.35 -7.34 21.20
CA LEU A 117 -21.66 -5.95 20.86
C LEU A 117 -22.74 -5.85 19.78
N THR A 118 -22.62 -6.64 18.72
CA THR A 118 -23.62 -6.69 17.64
C THR A 118 -24.98 -7.10 18.20
N PHE A 119 -25.03 -8.12 19.06
CA PHE A 119 -26.28 -8.56 19.68
C PHE A 119 -26.92 -7.45 20.53
N ILE A 120 -26.13 -6.74 21.34
CA ILE A 120 -26.62 -5.62 22.16
C ILE A 120 -27.21 -4.52 21.25
N ILE A 121 -26.49 -4.14 20.20
CA ILE A 121 -26.95 -3.10 19.26
C ILE A 121 -28.25 -3.52 18.57
N VAL A 122 -28.33 -4.77 18.08
CA VAL A 122 -29.54 -5.30 17.45
C VAL A 122 -30.71 -5.36 18.43
N ALA A 123 -30.48 -5.75 19.68
CA ALA A 123 -31.52 -5.76 20.70
C ALA A 123 -32.08 -4.35 20.97
N PHE A 124 -31.19 -3.35 21.09
CA PHE A 124 -31.61 -1.96 21.22
C PHE A 124 -32.38 -1.47 20.01
N ASP A 125 -31.93 -1.77 18.79
CA ASP A 125 -32.59 -1.37 17.55
C ASP A 125 -34.03 -1.94 17.49
N ILE A 126 -34.20 -3.23 17.79
CA ILE A 126 -35.52 -3.87 17.84
C ILE A 126 -36.43 -3.21 18.88
N ILE A 127 -35.91 -2.92 20.08
CA ILE A 127 -36.69 -2.27 21.15
C ILE A 127 -37.11 -0.87 20.72
N ILE A 128 -36.17 -0.06 20.21
CA ILE A 128 -36.42 1.32 19.81
C ILE A 128 -37.45 1.36 18.67
N VAL A 129 -37.29 0.54 17.63
CA VAL A 129 -38.23 0.48 16.51
C VAL A 129 -39.64 0.08 16.96
N ASN A 130 -39.77 -0.89 17.87
CA ASN A 130 -41.07 -1.28 18.40
C ASN A 130 -41.71 -0.19 19.25
N VAL A 131 -40.94 0.51 20.09
CA VAL A 131 -41.43 1.65 20.88
C VAL A 131 -41.91 2.79 19.99
N ILE A 132 -41.13 3.15 18.96
CA ILE A 132 -41.53 4.18 17.99
C ILE A 132 -42.83 3.79 17.28
N ARG A 133 -42.97 2.52 16.86
CA ARG A 133 -44.19 2.03 16.21
C ARG A 133 -45.44 2.10 17.10
N ILE A 134 -45.28 1.95 18.43
CA ILE A 134 -46.40 2.06 19.37
C ILE A 134 -46.79 3.53 19.61
N LEU A 135 -45.83 4.46 19.51
CA LEU A 135 -46.03 5.89 19.78
C LEU A 135 -46.49 6.70 18.56
N ALA A 136 -46.23 6.24 17.34
CA ALA A 136 -46.64 6.86 16.07
C ALA A 136 -47.99 6.32 15.59
#